data_AF-A0A1A8PZ81-F1
#
_entry.id   AF-A0A1A8PZ81-F1
#
_cell.length_a   1.000
_cell.length_b   1.000
_cell.length_c   1.000
_cell.angle_alpha   90.00
_cell.angle_beta   90.00
_cell.angle_gamma   90.00
#
_symmetry.space_group_name_H-M   'P 1'
#
loop_
_entity.id
_entity.type
_entity.pdbx_description
1 polymer ?
#
loop_
_entity_poly.entity_id
_entity_poly.type
_entity_poly.pdbx_seq_one_letter_code
_entity_poly.pdbx_strand_id
1 'polypeptide(L)'
;MEKVVYNQIMPHLNNFGVLDKFQSGFRQYHSTESAHIRVFNDIILATDSGSHVALVMLDLSAAFDTVDHDILLSRLENLVGIKGSALDWFCSYFDNRSIRVRMDDCSSPSAALPWGVPQGSILGPLLFSIYIIPLGLIFRKFNINFHLYADDCQIYVPLKAFTSIQPLLDCLSEVKDWLSANFLLLNDFKTEFIVFTPNGLSSSAPDFSALPFKISQTIVNLGIKMDVALKMDPHVNHMVKSC
;
A
#
# COMPACT_ATOMS: atom_id res chain seq x y z
N MET A 1 22.77 2.72 -14.86
CA MET A 1 23.10 1.47 -14.13
C MET A 1 21.85 0.84 -13.54
N GLU A 2 21.02 1.58 -12.78
CA GLU A 2 19.77 1.07 -12.19
C GLU A 2 18.85 0.32 -13.17
N LYS A 3 18.68 0.85 -14.40
CA LYS A 3 17.86 0.17 -15.43
C LYS A 3 18.35 -1.24 -15.77
N VAL A 4 19.66 -1.47 -15.77
CA VAL A 4 20.25 -2.78 -16.04
C VAL A 4 19.94 -3.74 -14.88
N VAL A 5 20.12 -3.27 -13.65
CA VAL A 5 19.81 -4.03 -12.43
C VAL A 5 18.32 -4.37 -12.38
N TYR A 6 17.44 -3.39 -12.64
CA TYR A 6 15.99 -3.60 -12.72
C TYR A 6 15.62 -4.68 -13.75
N ASN A 7 16.20 -4.61 -14.95
CA ASN A 7 15.93 -5.58 -16.02
C ASN A 7 16.42 -7.01 -15.69
N GLN A 8 17.36 -7.16 -14.76
CA GLN A 8 17.83 -8.47 -14.30
C GLN A 8 17.02 -9.01 -13.12
N ILE A 9 16.65 -8.13 -12.19
CA ILE A 9 15.92 -8.51 -10.97
C ILE A 9 14.46 -8.78 -11.24
N MET A 10 13.81 -7.99 -12.10
CA MET A 10 12.37 -8.15 -12.34
C MET A 10 12.01 -9.55 -12.89
N PRO A 11 12.74 -10.12 -13.87
CA PRO A 11 12.54 -11.51 -14.28
C PRO A 11 12.74 -12.52 -13.14
N HIS A 12 13.76 -12.32 -12.30
CA HIS A 12 14.00 -13.18 -11.12
C HIS A 12 12.81 -13.15 -10.17
N LEU A 13 12.34 -11.96 -9.79
CA LEU A 13 11.17 -11.80 -8.91
C LEU A 13 9.92 -12.46 -9.48
N ASN A 14 9.68 -12.32 -10.78
CA ASN A 14 8.54 -12.93 -11.46
C ASN A 14 8.65 -14.46 -11.51
N ASN A 15 9.83 -14.99 -11.82
CA ASN A 15 10.05 -16.45 -11.93
C ASN A 15 9.87 -17.16 -10.58
N PHE A 16 10.27 -16.51 -9.48
CA PHE A 16 10.14 -17.06 -8.13
C PHE A 16 8.85 -16.63 -7.41
N GLY A 17 7.97 -15.85 -8.07
CA GLY A 17 6.70 -15.42 -7.50
C GLY A 17 6.85 -14.61 -6.21
N VAL A 18 7.94 -13.84 -6.08
CA VAL A 18 8.33 -13.17 -4.83
C VAL A 18 7.39 -12.01 -4.49
N LEU A 19 6.96 -11.26 -5.52
CA LEU A 19 6.02 -10.16 -5.34
C LEU A 19 4.60 -10.69 -5.18
N ASP A 20 3.86 -10.09 -4.25
CA ASP A 20 2.48 -10.44 -4.01
C ASP A 20 1.62 -10.27 -5.27
N LYS A 21 0.66 -11.17 -5.48
CA LYS A 21 -0.35 -11.04 -6.54
C LYS A 21 -1.16 -9.75 -6.37
N PHE A 22 -1.38 -9.32 -5.13
CA PHE A 22 -2.14 -8.11 -4.78
C PHE A 22 -1.24 -6.89 -4.59
N GLN A 23 -0.03 -6.89 -5.16
CA GLN A 23 0.82 -5.72 -5.31
C GLN A 23 0.87 -5.32 -6.79
N SER A 24 0.23 -4.19 -7.12
CA SER A 24 0.14 -3.65 -8.48
C SER A 24 1.08 -2.46 -8.72
N GLY A 25 1.64 -1.87 -7.66
CA GLY A 25 2.54 -0.73 -7.79
C GLY A 25 3.79 -1.09 -8.58
N PHE A 26 4.13 -0.26 -9.57
CA PHE A 26 5.40 -0.31 -10.32
C PHE A 26 5.73 -1.66 -10.95
N ARG A 27 4.69 -2.43 -11.28
CA ARG A 27 4.78 -3.76 -11.88
C ARG A 27 4.31 -3.73 -13.32
N GLN A 28 5.03 -4.43 -14.20
CA GLN A 28 4.66 -4.53 -15.60
C GLN A 28 3.28 -5.21 -15.74
N TYR A 29 2.42 -4.66 -16.61
CA TYR A 29 1.04 -5.11 -16.85
C TYR A 29 0.06 -4.86 -15.70
N HIS A 30 0.45 -4.07 -14.71
CA HIS A 30 -0.43 -3.57 -13.66
C HIS A 30 -0.55 -2.04 -13.79
N SER A 31 -1.70 -1.52 -13.37
CA SER A 31 -2.01 -0.09 -13.36
C SER A 31 -2.92 0.28 -12.20
N THR A 32 -3.08 1.57 -11.95
CA THR A 32 -4.06 2.07 -10.97
C THR A 32 -5.48 1.59 -11.33
N GLU A 33 -5.84 1.54 -12.61
CA GLU A 33 -7.15 1.02 -13.03
C GLU A 33 -7.32 -0.45 -12.68
N SER A 34 -6.31 -1.29 -12.95
CA SER A 34 -6.40 -2.72 -12.63
C SER A 34 -6.58 -2.98 -11.13
N ALA A 35 -5.89 -2.19 -10.29
CA ALA A 35 -5.98 -2.29 -8.85
C ALA A 35 -7.35 -1.82 -8.34
N HIS A 36 -7.80 -0.68 -8.85
CA HIS A 36 -9.10 -0.12 -8.52
C HIS A 36 -10.24 -1.04 -8.93
N ILE A 37 -10.25 -1.53 -10.18
CA ILE A 37 -11.27 -2.45 -10.70
C ILE A 37 -11.36 -3.70 -9.83
N ARG A 38 -10.21 -4.25 -9.40
CA ARG A 38 -10.18 -5.43 -8.54
C ARG A 38 -10.92 -5.18 -7.21
N VAL A 39 -10.54 -4.12 -6.50
CA VAL A 39 -11.14 -3.76 -5.20
C VAL A 39 -12.62 -3.43 -5.36
N PHE A 40 -12.96 -2.63 -6.37
CA PHE A 40 -14.33 -2.22 -6.64
C PHE A 40 -15.23 -3.40 -6.99
N ASN A 41 -14.77 -4.32 -7.84
CA ASN A 41 -15.51 -5.53 -8.18
C ASN A 41 -15.74 -6.44 -6.96
N ASP A 42 -14.72 -6.61 -6.10
CA ASP A 42 -14.87 -7.41 -4.89
C ASP A 42 -15.87 -6.79 -3.90
N ILE A 43 -15.89 -5.45 -3.79
CA ILE A 43 -16.88 -4.73 -3.00
C ILE A 43 -18.28 -4.96 -3.55
N ILE A 44 -18.50 -4.76 -4.85
CA ILE A 44 -19.82 -4.96 -5.49
C ILE A 44 -20.34 -6.38 -5.27
N LEU A 45 -19.50 -7.39 -5.57
CA LEU A 45 -19.90 -8.79 -5.40
C LEU A 45 -20.26 -9.12 -3.95
N ALA A 46 -19.53 -8.56 -2.99
CA ALA A 46 -19.83 -8.74 -1.58
C ALA A 46 -21.13 -8.04 -1.16
N THR A 47 -21.37 -6.81 -1.62
CA THR A 47 -22.62 -6.08 -1.33
C THR A 47 -23.83 -6.74 -1.98
N ASP A 48 -23.69 -7.25 -3.20
CA ASP A 48 -24.75 -7.99 -3.89
C ASP A 48 -25.07 -9.33 -3.22
N SER A 49 -24.08 -9.92 -2.54
CA SER A 49 -24.27 -11.13 -1.72
C SER A 49 -24.90 -10.86 -0.34
N GLY A 50 -25.21 -9.59 -0.02
CA GLY A 50 -25.82 -9.20 1.25
C GLY A 50 -24.82 -8.90 2.38
N SER A 51 -23.54 -8.73 2.08
CA SER A 51 -22.53 -8.35 3.08
C SER A 51 -22.33 -6.84 3.13
N HIS A 52 -22.04 -6.31 4.32
CA HIS A 52 -21.39 -5.00 4.45
C HIS A 52 -19.92 -5.15 4.10
N VAL A 53 -19.28 -4.12 3.56
CA VAL A 53 -17.84 -4.15 3.28
C VAL A 53 -17.17 -2.99 3.98
N ALA A 54 -16.30 -3.30 4.95
CA ALA A 54 -15.42 -2.34 5.57
C ALA A 54 -14.17 -2.19 4.71
N LEU A 55 -13.89 -0.99 4.20
CA LEU A 55 -12.68 -0.64 3.46
C LEU A 55 -11.89 0.39 4.26
N VAL A 56 -10.65 0.05 4.60
CA VAL A 56 -9.69 0.93 5.28
C VAL A 56 -8.55 1.21 4.31
N MET A 57 -8.27 2.49 4.07
CA MET A 57 -7.13 2.95 3.27
C MET A 57 -6.06 3.47 4.21
N LEU A 58 -5.04 2.65 4.43
CA LEU A 58 -3.90 2.97 5.28
C LEU A 58 -2.96 3.92 4.54
N ASP A 59 -2.64 5.05 5.17
CA ASP A 59 -1.70 6.05 4.65
C ASP A 59 -0.37 5.94 5.42
N LEU A 60 0.75 5.85 4.71
CA LEU A 60 2.08 5.80 5.30
C LEU A 60 2.76 7.18 5.19
N SER A 61 3.27 7.70 6.30
CA SER A 61 3.98 8.98 6.30
C SER A 61 5.40 8.83 5.77
N ALA A 62 5.72 9.56 4.69
CA ALA A 62 7.04 9.58 4.08
C ALA A 62 7.62 8.17 3.84
N ALA A 63 6.77 7.27 3.30
CA ALA A 63 7.05 5.84 3.22
C ALA A 63 8.38 5.53 2.52
N PHE A 64 8.65 6.21 1.42
CA PHE A 64 9.90 6.07 0.67
C PHE A 64 11.12 6.58 1.42
N ASP A 65 10.98 7.60 2.26
CA ASP A 65 12.08 8.26 2.96
C ASP A 65 12.43 7.57 4.29
N THR A 66 11.58 6.67 4.75
CA THR A 66 11.67 5.98 6.06
C THR A 66 12.20 4.55 5.96
N VAL A 67 12.48 4.08 4.74
CA VAL A 67 13.00 2.72 4.51
C VAL A 67 14.36 2.53 5.17
N ASP A 68 14.45 1.58 6.10
CA ASP A 68 15.72 1.21 6.71
C ASP A 68 16.56 0.34 5.76
N HIS A 69 17.83 0.71 5.57
CA HIS A 69 18.72 0.06 4.60
C HIS A 69 19.12 -1.34 5.04
N ASP A 70 19.34 -1.58 6.34
CA ASP A 70 19.74 -2.89 6.86
C ASP A 70 18.60 -3.91 6.72
N ILE A 71 17.38 -3.50 7.07
CA ILE A 71 16.19 -4.33 6.88
C ILE A 71 15.98 -4.63 5.38
N LEU A 72 16.11 -3.62 4.51
CA LEU A 72 15.97 -3.82 3.07
C LEU A 72 17.01 -4.78 2.50
N LEU A 73 18.28 -4.61 2.86
CA LEU A 73 19.38 -5.49 2.43
C LEU A 73 19.18 -6.92 2.93
N SER A 74 18.78 -7.08 4.20
CA SER A 74 18.42 -8.39 4.77
C SER A 74 17.27 -9.05 4.01
N ARG A 75 16.27 -8.29 3.55
CA ARG A 75 15.16 -8.82 2.72
C ARG A 75 15.63 -9.22 1.33
N LEU A 76 16.47 -8.41 0.69
CA LEU A 76 17.06 -8.75 -0.61
C LEU A 76 17.85 -10.06 -0.52
N GLU A 77 18.60 -10.27 0.56
CA GLU A 77 19.34 -11.52 0.78
C GLU A 77 18.44 -12.71 1.13
N ASN A 78 17.59 -12.56 2.14
CA ASN A 78 16.90 -13.68 2.78
C ASN A 78 15.52 -13.99 2.19
N LEU A 79 14.79 -12.99 1.70
CA LEU A 79 13.48 -13.19 1.07
C LEU A 79 13.59 -13.34 -0.45
N VAL A 80 14.39 -12.49 -1.09
CA VAL A 80 14.55 -12.50 -2.56
C VAL A 80 15.63 -13.49 -3.01
N GLY A 81 16.60 -13.79 -2.15
CA GLY A 81 17.70 -14.71 -2.45
C GLY A 81 18.86 -14.07 -3.22
N ILE A 82 19.01 -12.75 -3.21
CA ILE A 82 20.10 -12.03 -3.88
C ILE A 82 21.38 -12.16 -3.04
N LYS A 83 22.46 -12.66 -3.64
CA LYS A 83 23.73 -12.95 -2.93
C LYS A 83 24.95 -12.52 -3.73
N GLY A 84 26.10 -12.51 -3.07
CA GLY A 84 27.41 -12.22 -3.68
C GLY A 84 27.45 -10.82 -4.28
N SER A 85 28.08 -10.68 -5.46
CA SER A 85 28.32 -9.38 -6.10
C SER A 85 27.06 -8.55 -6.36
N ALA A 86 25.90 -9.20 -6.53
CA ALA A 86 24.63 -8.48 -6.69
C ALA A 86 24.17 -7.84 -5.37
N LEU A 87 24.37 -8.52 -4.24
CA LEU A 87 24.09 -7.96 -2.91
C LEU A 87 25.12 -6.88 -2.57
N ASP A 88 26.40 -7.10 -2.87
CA ASP A 88 27.47 -6.09 -2.68
C ASP A 88 27.16 -4.81 -3.46
N TRP A 89 26.59 -4.94 -4.67
CA TRP A 89 26.14 -3.79 -5.44
C TRP A 89 25.04 -3.01 -4.72
N PHE A 90 24.05 -3.70 -4.11
CA PHE A 90 23.02 -3.04 -3.31
C PHE A 90 23.57 -2.37 -2.05
N CYS A 91 24.51 -3.02 -1.36
CA CYS A 91 25.22 -2.40 -0.23
C CYS A 91 25.88 -1.09 -0.69
N SER A 92 26.60 -1.12 -1.82
CA SER A 92 27.23 0.09 -2.39
C SER A 92 26.23 1.13 -2.89
N TYR A 93 25.02 0.71 -3.29
CA TYR A 93 23.97 1.60 -3.78
C TYR A 93 23.37 2.47 -2.66
N PHE A 94 23.39 1.96 -1.43
CA PHE A 94 22.88 2.65 -0.23
C PHE A 94 23.98 3.28 0.63
N ASP A 95 25.22 2.82 0.49
CA ASP A 95 26.34 3.32 1.30
C ASP A 95 26.64 4.81 1.06
N ASN A 96 26.92 5.53 2.15
CA ASN A 96 27.37 6.94 2.18
C ASN A 96 26.58 7.91 1.28
N ARG A 97 25.26 7.69 1.15
CA ARG A 97 24.42 8.57 0.33
C ARG A 97 24.25 9.96 0.93
N SER A 98 24.12 10.94 0.04
CA SER A 98 23.78 12.30 0.41
C SER A 98 22.83 12.95 -0.60
N ILE A 99 22.12 13.98 -0.13
CA ILE A 99 21.21 14.80 -0.93
C ILE A 99 21.61 16.27 -0.78
N ARG A 100 21.34 17.05 -1.83
CA ARG A 100 21.42 18.51 -1.80
C ARG A 100 20.31 19.11 -2.67
N VAL A 101 19.86 20.30 -2.33
CA VAL A 101 18.87 21.04 -3.10
C VAL A 101 19.60 22.05 -3.97
N ARG A 102 19.24 22.13 -5.26
CA ARG A 102 19.71 23.17 -6.18
C ARG A 102 18.52 23.98 -6.66
N MET A 103 18.62 25.30 -6.53
CA MET A 103 17.67 26.26 -7.09
C MET A 103 18.48 27.25 -7.92
N ASP A 104 18.27 27.24 -9.24
CA ASP A 104 19.06 27.98 -10.21
C ASP A 104 20.57 27.75 -10.03
N ASP A 105 21.31 28.82 -9.72
CA ASP A 105 22.76 28.81 -9.50
C ASP A 105 23.15 28.61 -8.03
N CYS A 106 22.17 28.55 -7.13
CA CYS A 106 22.38 28.31 -5.71
C CYS A 106 22.23 26.83 -5.38
N SER A 107 23.05 26.32 -4.48
CA SER A 107 22.93 24.94 -4.00
C SER A 107 23.16 24.85 -2.49
N SER A 108 22.35 24.03 -1.82
CA SER A 108 22.50 23.77 -0.40
C SER A 108 23.79 23.01 -0.09
N PRO A 109 24.22 23.00 1.19
CA PRO A 109 25.13 21.99 1.70
C PRO A 109 24.58 20.58 1.46
N SER A 110 25.47 19.60 1.42
CA SER A 110 25.10 18.20 1.33
C SER A 110 24.60 17.71 2.70
N ALA A 111 23.49 17.00 2.71
CA ALA A 111 22.97 16.29 3.88
C ALA A 111 23.09 14.78 3.67
N ALA A 112 23.53 14.03 4.68
CA ALA A 112 23.55 12.57 4.61
C ALA A 112 22.12 12.01 4.52
N LEU A 113 21.96 10.90 3.81
CA LEU A 113 20.67 10.21 3.62
C LEU A 113 20.80 8.76 4.10
N PRO A 114 20.77 8.53 5.44
CA PRO A 114 20.96 7.20 6.03
C PRO A 114 19.73 6.29 5.91
N TRP A 115 18.58 6.83 5.51
CA TRP A 115 17.33 6.09 5.32
C TRP A 115 16.68 6.48 4.00
N GLY A 116 15.76 5.64 3.58
CA GLY A 116 14.92 5.86 2.43
C GLY A 116 15.51 5.31 1.14
N VAL A 117 14.64 5.13 0.17
CA VAL A 117 15.01 4.83 -1.21
C VAL A 117 14.81 6.09 -2.06
N PRO A 118 15.59 6.29 -3.13
CA PRO A 118 15.59 7.58 -3.80
C PRO A 118 14.30 7.78 -4.61
N GLN A 119 13.55 8.83 -4.29
CA GLN A 119 12.37 9.20 -5.06
C GLN A 119 12.77 9.59 -6.49
N GLY A 120 12.00 9.12 -7.48
CA GLY A 120 12.31 9.32 -8.90
C GLY A 120 13.40 8.39 -9.47
N SER A 121 13.97 7.48 -8.65
CA SER A 121 14.84 6.40 -9.16
C SER A 121 14.03 5.28 -9.81
N ILE A 122 14.69 4.46 -10.63
CA ILE A 122 14.07 3.30 -11.28
C ILE A 122 13.87 2.18 -10.25
N LEU A 123 14.82 2.02 -9.34
CA LEU A 123 14.79 0.93 -8.35
C LEU A 123 13.99 1.27 -7.09
N GLY A 124 13.87 2.54 -6.71
CA GLY A 124 13.22 2.95 -5.45
C GLY A 124 11.84 2.31 -5.25
N PRO A 125 10.92 2.39 -6.22
CA PRO A 125 9.60 1.77 -6.09
C PRO A 125 9.60 0.24 -6.01
N LEU A 126 10.52 -0.41 -6.73
CA LEU A 126 10.70 -1.86 -6.65
C LEU A 126 11.21 -2.27 -5.26
N LEU A 127 12.20 -1.54 -4.76
CA LEU A 127 12.81 -1.78 -3.45
C LEU A 127 11.81 -1.54 -2.32
N PHE A 128 10.98 -0.50 -2.41
CA PHE A 128 9.89 -0.28 -1.48
C PHE A 128 8.87 -1.43 -1.52
N SER A 129 8.52 -1.90 -2.72
CA SER A 129 7.61 -3.05 -2.87
C SER A 129 8.17 -4.32 -2.22
N ILE A 130 9.48 -4.58 -2.34
CA ILE A 130 10.17 -5.68 -1.67
C ILE A 130 10.15 -5.50 -0.15
N TYR A 131 10.36 -4.26 0.31
CA TYR A 131 10.34 -3.92 1.73
C TYR A 131 9.00 -4.32 2.37
N ILE A 132 7.88 -4.00 1.74
CA ILE A 132 6.56 -4.26 2.32
C ILE A 132 5.98 -5.66 2.06
N ILE A 133 6.71 -6.58 1.40
CA ILE A 133 6.24 -7.95 1.11
C ILE A 133 5.62 -8.63 2.35
N PRO A 134 6.27 -8.64 3.54
CA PRO A 134 5.76 -9.40 4.68
C PRO A 134 4.41 -8.86 5.22
N LEU A 135 4.05 -7.62 4.91
CA LEU A 135 2.77 -7.03 5.30
C LEU A 135 1.59 -7.86 4.77
N GLY A 136 1.71 -8.39 3.55
CA GLY A 136 0.70 -9.26 2.95
C GLY A 136 0.48 -10.59 3.71
N LEU A 137 1.44 -11.04 4.51
CA LEU A 137 1.28 -12.24 5.34
C LEU A 137 0.39 -11.96 6.55
N ILE A 138 0.46 -10.75 7.10
CA ILE A 138 -0.38 -10.31 8.23
C ILE A 138 -1.84 -10.26 7.78
N PHE A 139 -2.14 -9.64 6.63
CA PHE A 139 -3.51 -9.59 6.12
C PHE A 139 -4.10 -10.98 5.90
N ARG A 140 -3.33 -11.90 5.32
CA ARG A 140 -3.77 -13.29 5.11
C ARG A 140 -4.01 -14.05 6.41
N LYS A 141 -3.16 -13.83 7.43
CA LYS A 141 -3.32 -14.43 8.76
C LYS A 141 -4.69 -14.14 9.36
N PHE A 142 -5.21 -12.93 9.16
CA PHE A 142 -6.53 -12.50 9.64
C PHE A 142 -7.67 -12.66 8.61
N ASN A 143 -7.39 -13.28 7.46
CA ASN A 143 -8.33 -13.44 6.35
C ASN A 143 -8.92 -12.10 5.86
N ILE A 144 -8.06 -11.08 5.78
CA ILE A 144 -8.40 -9.75 5.28
C ILE A 144 -7.95 -9.65 3.83
N ASN A 145 -8.86 -9.20 2.97
CA ASN A 145 -8.51 -8.92 1.58
C ASN A 145 -7.75 -7.60 1.53
N PHE A 146 -6.81 -7.49 0.60
CA PHE A 146 -6.01 -6.30 0.47
C PHE A 146 -5.61 -6.05 -0.97
N HIS A 147 -5.25 -4.81 -1.26
CA HIS A 147 -4.54 -4.43 -2.45
C HIS A 147 -3.51 -3.36 -2.12
N LEU A 148 -2.26 -3.63 -2.47
CA LEU A 148 -1.15 -2.69 -2.39
C LEU A 148 -0.93 -2.03 -3.75
N TYR A 149 -0.67 -0.73 -3.72
CA TYR A 149 -0.15 0.02 -4.85
C TYR A 149 0.91 0.98 -4.33
N ALA A 150 2.19 0.60 -4.44
CA ALA A 150 3.27 1.35 -3.81
C ALA A 150 3.05 1.46 -2.29
N ASP A 151 3.03 2.66 -1.73
CA ASP A 151 2.75 3.00 -0.35
C ASP A 151 1.25 3.05 -0.01
N ASP A 152 0.37 3.12 -1.00
CA ASP A 152 -1.07 3.02 -0.79
C ASP A 152 -1.45 1.57 -0.43
N CYS A 153 -1.95 1.37 0.79
CA CYS A 153 -2.37 0.07 1.28
C CYS A 153 -3.86 0.06 1.57
N GLN A 154 -4.61 -0.72 0.78
CA GLN A 154 -6.05 -0.84 0.89
C GLN A 154 -6.38 -2.19 1.48
N ILE A 155 -7.10 -2.22 2.59
CA ILE A 155 -7.60 -3.47 3.17
C ILE A 155 -9.12 -3.44 3.25
N TYR A 156 -9.75 -4.56 2.94
CA TYR A 156 -11.20 -4.65 2.94
C TYR A 156 -11.67 -6.02 3.41
N VAL A 157 -12.79 -6.03 4.11
CA VAL A 157 -13.38 -7.24 4.66
C VAL A 157 -14.89 -7.23 4.47
N PRO A 158 -15.46 -8.26 3.81
CA PRO A 158 -16.90 -8.47 3.79
C PRO A 158 -17.37 -9.02 5.14
N LEU A 159 -18.39 -8.40 5.71
CA LEU A 159 -18.92 -8.67 7.04
C LEU A 159 -20.45 -8.80 6.96
N LYS A 160 -20.99 -9.89 7.50
CA LYS A 160 -22.43 -10.02 7.67
C LYS A 160 -22.86 -9.27 8.93
N ALA A 161 -24.16 -8.98 9.05
CA ALA A 161 -24.76 -8.16 10.10
C ALA A 161 -24.37 -8.48 11.57
N PHE A 162 -23.88 -9.69 11.85
CA PHE A 162 -23.48 -10.14 13.19
C PHE A 162 -22.04 -10.67 13.25
N THR A 163 -21.26 -10.46 12.19
CA THR A 163 -19.86 -10.86 12.16
C THR A 163 -19.05 -9.90 13.03
N SER A 164 -18.25 -10.46 13.93
CA SER A 164 -17.33 -9.68 14.76
C SER A 164 -16.28 -8.97 13.89
N ILE A 165 -16.01 -7.71 14.22
CA ILE A 165 -14.92 -6.93 13.62
C ILE A 165 -13.57 -7.18 14.31
N GLN A 166 -13.51 -8.05 15.32
CA GLN A 166 -12.29 -8.31 16.08
C GLN A 166 -11.10 -8.73 15.19
N PRO A 167 -11.25 -9.61 14.17
CA PRO A 167 -10.12 -9.93 13.30
C PRO A 167 -9.56 -8.72 12.54
N LEU A 168 -10.40 -7.74 12.20
CA LEU A 168 -9.97 -6.48 11.60
C LEU A 168 -9.19 -5.63 12.60
N LEU A 169 -9.66 -5.53 13.85
CA LEU A 169 -8.96 -4.79 14.91
C LEU A 169 -7.60 -5.41 15.24
N ASP A 170 -7.55 -6.73 15.39
CA ASP A 170 -6.31 -7.48 15.68
C ASP A 170 -5.31 -7.32 14.53
N CYS A 171 -5.79 -7.39 13.28
CA CYS A 171 -4.95 -7.15 12.12
C CYS A 171 -4.40 -5.73 12.09
N LEU A 172 -5.23 -4.71 12.34
CA LEU A 172 -4.78 -3.31 12.35
C LEU A 172 -3.73 -3.07 13.44
N SER A 173 -3.90 -3.68 14.62
CA SER A 173 -2.90 -3.64 15.69
C SER A 173 -1.58 -4.25 15.25
N GLU A 174 -1.60 -5.47 14.71
CA GLU A 174 -0.39 -6.16 14.27
C GLU A 174 0.28 -5.45 13.09
N VAL A 175 -0.50 -4.85 12.18
CA VAL A 175 0.01 -4.00 11.11
C VAL A 175 0.74 -2.79 11.67
N LYS A 176 0.15 -2.09 12.66
CA LYS A 176 0.76 -0.92 13.28
C LYS A 176 2.07 -1.27 13.97
N ASP A 177 2.09 -2.36 14.74
CA ASP A 177 3.29 -2.86 15.42
C ASP A 177 4.36 -3.27 14.40
N TRP A 178 3.97 -3.97 13.33
CA TRP A 178 4.89 -4.38 12.28
C TRP A 178 5.46 -3.18 11.52
N LEU A 179 4.64 -2.21 11.14
CA LEU A 179 5.09 -0.99 10.47
C LEU A 179 6.14 -0.28 11.35
N SER A 180 5.84 -0.09 12.63
CA SER A 180 6.75 0.55 13.57
C SER A 180 8.07 -0.23 13.73
N ALA A 181 8.02 -1.56 13.85
CA ALA A 181 9.21 -2.41 13.93
C ALA A 181 10.06 -2.39 12.64
N ASN A 182 9.48 -1.94 11.53
CA ASN A 182 10.13 -1.78 10.23
C ASN A 182 10.32 -0.31 9.86
N PHE A 183 10.34 0.59 10.85
CA PHE A 183 10.58 2.02 10.66
C PHE A 183 9.59 2.74 9.73
N LEU A 184 8.46 2.12 9.41
CA LEU A 184 7.36 2.76 8.67
C LEU A 184 6.36 3.37 9.64
N LEU A 185 5.82 4.54 9.29
CA LEU A 185 4.90 5.27 10.14
C LEU A 185 3.50 5.29 9.53
N LEU A 186 2.55 4.62 10.18
CA LEU A 186 1.14 4.73 9.83
C LEU A 186 0.61 6.12 10.21
N ASN A 187 -0.05 6.77 9.27
CA ASN A 187 -0.72 8.05 9.47
C ASN A 187 -2.18 7.83 9.86
N ASP A 188 -2.44 7.74 11.16
CA ASP A 188 -3.81 7.54 11.67
C ASP A 188 -4.77 8.69 11.26
N PHE A 189 -4.24 9.90 11.01
CA PHE A 189 -5.06 11.07 10.63
C PHE A 189 -5.45 11.09 9.15
N LYS A 190 -4.60 10.54 8.28
CA LYS A 190 -4.87 10.42 6.84
C LYS A 190 -5.49 9.08 6.46
N THR A 191 -5.43 8.10 7.36
CA THR A 191 -6.09 6.80 7.16
C THR A 191 -7.61 7.02 7.03
N GLU A 192 -8.16 6.62 5.89
CA GLU A 192 -9.58 6.76 5.61
C GLU A 192 -10.32 5.44 5.82
N PHE A 193 -11.56 5.53 6.29
CA PHE A 193 -12.42 4.36 6.52
C PHE A 193 -13.80 4.60 5.93
N ILE A 194 -14.29 3.68 5.11
CA ILE A 194 -15.64 3.70 4.54
C ILE A 194 -16.31 2.33 4.69
N VAL A 195 -17.63 2.35 4.85
CA VAL A 195 -18.44 1.14 4.91
C VAL A 195 -19.44 1.17 3.77
N PHE A 196 -19.39 0.14 2.93
CA PHE A 196 -20.38 -0.11 1.88
C PHE A 196 -21.46 -1.04 2.41
N THR A 197 -22.71 -0.74 2.09
CA THR A 197 -23.87 -1.49 2.58
C THR A 197 -24.53 -2.27 1.43
N PRO A 198 -25.13 -3.44 1.72
CA PRO A 198 -25.84 -4.21 0.70
C PRO A 198 -27.10 -3.48 0.22
N ASN A 199 -27.39 -3.62 -1.08
CA ASN A 199 -28.58 -3.03 -1.69
C ASN A 199 -29.86 -3.74 -1.18
N GLY A 200 -30.81 -2.96 -0.65
CA GLY A 200 -32.20 -3.40 -0.53
C GLY A 200 -32.65 -4.07 0.78
N LEU A 201 -31.83 -4.16 1.84
CA LEU A 201 -32.32 -4.60 3.16
C LEU A 201 -31.70 -3.80 4.31
N SER A 202 -32.55 -2.98 4.94
CA SER A 202 -32.40 -2.60 6.34
C SER A 202 -32.58 -3.86 7.19
N SER A 203 -31.50 -4.40 7.74
CA SER A 203 -31.57 -5.28 8.91
C SER A 203 -30.16 -5.56 9.44
N SER A 204 -29.79 -4.83 10.49
CA SER A 204 -28.55 -4.98 11.29
C SER A 204 -27.23 -4.80 10.53
N ALA A 205 -26.31 -4.06 11.14
CA ALA A 205 -24.95 -3.84 10.65
C ALA A 205 -23.96 -4.31 11.71
N PRO A 206 -22.74 -4.74 11.31
CA PRO A 206 -21.64 -4.90 12.24
C PRO A 206 -21.43 -3.59 13.02
N ASP A 207 -21.07 -3.74 14.28
CA ASP A 207 -20.68 -2.58 15.09
C ASP A 207 -19.24 -2.17 14.74
N PHE A 208 -19.11 -1.02 14.10
CA PHE A 208 -17.82 -0.44 13.72
C PHE A 208 -17.31 0.59 14.75
N SER A 209 -18.00 0.79 15.87
CA SER A 209 -17.66 1.82 16.87
C SER A 209 -16.30 1.60 17.54
N ALA A 210 -15.81 0.36 17.59
CA ALA A 210 -14.50 0.03 18.15
C ALA A 210 -13.33 0.36 17.22
N LEU A 211 -13.57 0.72 15.95
CA LEU A 211 -12.52 1.18 15.05
C LEU A 211 -12.09 2.61 15.42
N PRO A 212 -10.78 2.93 15.41
CA PRO A 212 -10.28 4.26 15.76
C PRO A 212 -10.52 5.30 14.65
N PHE A 213 -11.10 4.90 13.52
CA PHE A 213 -11.27 5.72 12.33
C PHE A 213 -12.69 6.25 12.20
N LYS A 214 -12.82 7.50 11.76
CA LYS A 214 -14.13 8.07 11.42
C LYS A 214 -14.65 7.46 10.13
N ILE A 215 -15.91 7.02 10.14
CA ILE A 215 -16.59 6.56 8.92
C ILE A 215 -16.83 7.74 7.98
N SER A 216 -16.19 7.70 6.83
CA SER A 216 -16.35 8.64 5.73
C SER A 216 -17.52 8.24 4.83
N GLN A 217 -18.20 9.22 4.23
CA GLN A 217 -19.23 8.99 3.21
C GLN A 217 -18.66 8.93 1.79
N THR A 218 -17.45 9.44 1.62
CA THR A 218 -16.71 9.45 0.37
C THR A 218 -15.22 9.36 0.69
N ILE A 219 -14.47 8.64 -0.14
CA ILE A 219 -13.02 8.48 -0.03
C ILE A 219 -12.35 8.63 -1.40
N VAL A 220 -11.04 8.85 -1.42
CA VAL A 220 -10.25 8.90 -2.68
C VAL A 220 -9.31 7.70 -2.76
N ASN A 221 -9.60 6.78 -3.67
CA ASN A 221 -8.77 5.60 -3.91
C ASN A 221 -8.04 5.74 -5.26
N LEU A 222 -6.71 5.87 -5.21
CA LEU A 222 -5.86 5.99 -6.41
C LEU A 222 -6.33 7.07 -7.40
N GLY A 223 -6.80 8.20 -6.87
CA GLY A 223 -7.32 9.33 -7.65
C GLY A 223 -8.82 9.26 -7.99
N ILE A 224 -9.50 8.17 -7.67
CA ILE A 224 -10.94 7.99 -7.94
C ILE A 224 -11.75 8.20 -6.67
N LYS A 225 -12.80 9.02 -6.74
CA LYS A 225 -13.73 9.25 -5.62
C LYS A 225 -14.76 8.13 -5.57
N MET A 226 -14.86 7.45 -4.43
CA MET A 226 -15.88 6.44 -4.18
C MET A 226 -16.84 6.94 -3.10
N ASP A 227 -18.15 6.78 -3.32
CA ASP A 227 -19.17 7.00 -2.28
C ASP A 227 -19.82 5.68 -1.82
N VAL A 228 -20.49 5.75 -0.67
CA VAL A 228 -21.15 4.61 -0.02
C VAL A 228 -22.19 3.89 -0.90
N ALA A 229 -22.80 4.58 -1.87
CA ALA A 229 -23.76 4.00 -2.80
C ALA A 229 -23.08 3.40 -4.04
N LEU A 230 -21.74 3.42 -4.10
CA LEU A 230 -20.92 2.97 -5.23
C LEU A 230 -21.32 3.66 -6.55
N LYS A 231 -21.85 4.88 -6.45
CA LYS A 231 -22.15 5.69 -7.62
C LYS A 231 -20.89 6.40 -8.06
N MET A 232 -20.76 6.61 -9.37
CA MET A 232 -19.64 7.38 -9.93
C MET A 232 -19.95 8.88 -10.00
N ASP A 233 -21.16 9.30 -9.58
CA ASP A 233 -21.62 10.69 -9.66
C ASP A 233 -20.64 11.67 -8.99
N PRO A 234 -20.10 11.42 -7.79
CA PRO A 234 -19.16 12.36 -7.15
C PRO A 234 -17.86 12.50 -7.92
N HIS A 235 -17.35 11.42 -8.51
CA HIS A 235 -16.14 11.45 -9.32
C HIS A 235 -16.38 12.19 -10.64
N VAL A 236 -17.45 11.85 -11.37
CA VAL A 236 -17.82 12.52 -12.63
C VAL A 236 -18.05 14.01 -12.41
N ASN A 237 -18.81 14.39 -11.39
CA ASN A 237 -19.06 15.79 -11.07
C ASN A 237 -17.78 16.54 -10.67
N HIS A 238 -16.82 15.87 -10.03
CA HIS A 238 -15.53 16.47 -9.71
C HIS A 238 -14.70 16.72 -10.98
N MET A 239 -14.59 15.73 -11.86
CA MET A 239 -13.85 15.85 -13.11
C MET A 239 -14.43 16.95 -14.00
N VAL A 240 -15.76 17.03 -14.14
CA VAL A 240 -16.43 18.08 -14.92
C VAL A 240 -16.17 19.49 -14.38
N LYS A 241 -16.02 19.65 -13.06
CA LYS A 241 -15.72 20.96 -12.44
C LYS A 241 -14.25 21.35 -12.51
N SER A 242 -13.36 20.38 -12.73
CA SER A 242 -11.92 20.59 -12.83
C SER A 242 -11.45 20.81 -14.28
N CYS A 243 -12.35 20.68 -15.25
CA CYS A 243 -12.21 21.15 -16.63
C CYS A 243 -12.66 22.60 -16.76
#